data_AF-A0A8K1ZWR5-F1
#
_entry.id   AF-A0A8K1ZWR5-F1
#
_cell.length_a   1.000
_cell.length_b   1.000
_cell.length_c   1.000
_cell.angle_alpha   90.00
_cell.angle_beta   90.00
_cell.angle_gamma   90.00
#
_symmetry.space_group_name_H-M   'P 1'
#
loop_
_entity.id
_entity.type
_entity.pdbx_description
1 polymer ?
#
loop_
_entity_poly.entity_id
_entity_poly.type
_entity_poly.pdbx_seq_one_letter_code
_entity_poly.pdbx_strand_id
1 'polypeptide(L)'
;MVKHRNARLRLFGLLWLAGMAGVMSLGLLPLPLLPEGAPPAAVVRLLVLVQPTVLLSVAVLTGVLLAHRLGLMAPVAEALAAGRSWRKAMIPQLLPGVVGGLISGALMTAITLLSRPLLPSAYGAAEPTPLLARFLYGGITEEILIRWGLMTLLLWLGWRFGQQRQGKPQPRWVVVAIAVSSLLFAVGHLPAAIALGLPLTPALLGFLLIQNSLFAGVAGYLFWRYGLEAAIIAHLTVHAVLALIG
;
A
#
# COMPACT_ATOMS: atom_id res chain seq x y z
N MET A 1 -3.58 1.03 33.25
CA MET A 1 -2.60 1.42 32.21
C MET A 1 -1.92 0.24 31.50
N VAL A 2 -1.58 -0.85 32.20
CA VAL A 2 -0.88 -2.04 31.66
C VAL A 2 -1.63 -2.75 30.51
N LYS A 3 -2.96 -2.92 30.63
CA LYS A 3 -3.79 -3.62 29.62
C LYS A 3 -3.76 -2.95 28.23
N HIS A 4 -3.70 -1.62 28.18
CA HIS A 4 -3.61 -0.86 26.92
C HIS A 4 -2.22 -0.89 26.27
N ARG A 5 -1.16 -0.93 27.08
CA ARG A 5 0.24 -1.02 26.59
C ARG A 5 0.46 -2.35 25.86
N ASN A 6 -0.10 -3.44 26.39
CA ASN A 6 -0.03 -4.75 25.76
C ASN A 6 -0.81 -4.82 24.44
N ALA A 7 -1.96 -4.14 24.33
CA ALA A 7 -2.75 -4.13 23.10
C ALA A 7 -2.03 -3.41 21.93
N ARG A 8 -1.36 -2.27 22.20
CA ARG A 8 -0.58 -1.55 21.17
C ARG A 8 0.62 -2.34 20.70
N LEU A 9 1.34 -3.01 21.61
CA LEU A 9 2.47 -3.86 21.25
C LEU A 9 2.02 -5.07 20.41
N ARG A 10 0.89 -5.68 20.76
CA ARG A 10 0.31 -6.77 19.96
C ARG A 10 -0.12 -6.29 18.58
N LEU A 11 -0.77 -5.13 18.48
CA LEU A 11 -1.16 -4.54 17.20
C LEU A 11 0.06 -4.24 16.33
N PHE A 12 1.12 -3.67 16.93
CA PHE A 12 2.40 -3.46 16.25
C PHE A 12 2.94 -4.79 15.71
N GLY A 13 3.06 -5.81 16.55
CA GLY A 13 3.58 -7.12 16.16
C GLY A 13 2.76 -7.77 15.03
N LEU A 14 1.43 -7.71 15.10
CA LEU A 14 0.54 -8.28 14.08
C LEU A 14 0.72 -7.59 12.71
N LEU A 15 0.66 -6.25 12.67
CA LEU A 15 0.81 -5.51 11.42
C LEU A 15 2.24 -5.60 10.88
N TRP A 16 3.25 -5.57 11.76
CA TRP A 16 4.64 -5.71 11.36
C TRP A 16 4.90 -7.09 10.74
N LEU A 17 4.44 -8.17 11.37
CA LEU A 17 4.59 -9.53 10.82
C LEU A 17 3.83 -9.69 9.49
N ALA A 18 2.62 -9.14 9.39
CA ALA A 18 1.85 -9.17 8.15
C ALA A 18 2.57 -8.46 7.00
N GLY A 19 3.10 -7.26 7.23
CA GLY A 19 3.89 -6.56 6.22
C GLY A 19 5.26 -7.20 5.97
N MET A 20 5.88 -7.80 6.98
CA MET A 20 7.17 -8.47 6.80
C MET A 20 7.07 -9.71 5.92
N ALA A 21 5.93 -10.40 5.91
CA ALA A 21 5.69 -11.47 4.95
C ALA A 21 5.82 -10.98 3.49
N GLY A 22 5.33 -9.77 3.19
CA GLY A 22 5.52 -9.17 1.87
C GLY A 22 6.94 -8.68 1.63
N VAL A 23 7.59 -8.05 2.60
CA VAL A 23 9.01 -7.66 2.46
C VAL A 23 9.88 -8.88 2.15
N MET A 24 9.70 -9.99 2.85
CA MET A 24 10.45 -11.22 2.61
C MET A 24 10.17 -11.81 1.22
N SER A 25 8.95 -11.62 0.68
CA SER A 25 8.62 -12.06 -0.68
C SER A 25 9.43 -11.33 -1.76
N LEU A 26 9.89 -10.11 -1.51
CA LEU A 26 10.79 -9.39 -2.44
C LEU A 26 12.15 -10.08 -2.58
N GLY A 27 12.59 -10.78 -1.54
CA GLY A 27 13.83 -11.55 -1.56
C GLY A 27 13.83 -12.70 -2.56
N LEU A 28 12.65 -13.08 -3.08
CA LEU A 28 12.48 -14.11 -4.11
C LEU A 28 12.50 -13.55 -5.53
N LEU A 29 12.45 -12.22 -5.69
CA LEU A 29 12.48 -11.59 -7.00
C LEU A 29 13.89 -11.70 -7.62
N PRO A 30 13.96 -11.82 -8.95
CA PRO A 30 15.23 -11.70 -9.65
C PRO A 30 15.81 -10.30 -9.39
N LEU A 31 17.12 -10.23 -9.18
CA LEU A 31 17.78 -8.93 -9.11
C LEU A 31 17.84 -8.34 -10.52
N PRO A 32 17.72 -7.00 -10.64
CA PRO A 32 18.01 -6.36 -11.91
C PRO A 32 19.46 -6.62 -12.32
N LEU A 33 19.75 -6.49 -13.61
CA LEU A 33 21.11 -6.48 -14.11
C LEU A 33 21.88 -5.37 -13.39
N LEU A 34 22.94 -5.77 -12.67
CA LEU A 34 23.75 -4.86 -11.90
C LEU A 34 24.76 -4.18 -12.84
N PRO A 35 24.89 -2.84 -12.82
CA PRO A 35 25.88 -2.15 -13.61
C PRO A 35 27.30 -2.50 -13.16
N GLU A 36 28.29 -2.29 -14.02
CA GLU A 36 29.69 -2.42 -13.64
C GLU A 36 30.02 -1.53 -12.43
N GLY A 37 30.74 -2.09 -11.45
CA GLY A 37 31.05 -1.40 -10.18
C GLY A 37 29.93 -1.43 -9.14
N ALA A 38 28.79 -2.08 -9.41
CA ALA A 38 27.76 -2.27 -8.40
C ALA A 38 28.25 -3.14 -7.21
N PRO A 39 27.67 -2.97 -6.01
CA PRO A 39 27.94 -3.86 -4.89
C PRO A 39 27.64 -5.33 -5.21
N PRO A 40 28.25 -6.28 -4.48
CA PRO A 40 27.94 -7.70 -4.66
C PRO A 40 26.44 -7.98 -4.59
N ALA A 41 25.94 -8.92 -5.39
CA ALA A 41 24.52 -9.26 -5.46
C ALA A 41 23.88 -9.55 -4.09
N ALA A 42 24.64 -10.14 -3.16
CA ALA A 42 24.22 -10.35 -1.78
C ALA A 42 23.93 -9.04 -1.02
N VAL A 43 24.76 -8.01 -1.22
CA VAL A 43 24.57 -6.68 -0.62
C VAL A 43 23.35 -6.01 -1.23
N VAL A 44 23.17 -6.07 -2.55
CA VAL A 44 21.97 -5.51 -3.21
C VAL A 44 20.71 -6.21 -2.70
N ARG A 45 20.73 -7.55 -2.59
CA ARG A 45 19.60 -8.31 -2.05
C ARG A 45 19.30 -7.94 -0.60
N LEU A 46 20.33 -7.71 0.22
CA LEU A 46 20.15 -7.23 1.58
C LEU A 46 19.50 -5.83 1.60
N LEU A 47 19.94 -4.90 0.74
CA LEU A 47 19.37 -3.56 0.66
C LEU A 47 17.90 -3.56 0.25
N VAL A 48 17.51 -4.43 -0.70
CA VAL A 48 16.11 -4.64 -1.13
C VAL A 48 15.21 -5.08 0.03
N LEU A 49 15.76 -5.71 1.06
CA LEU A 49 15.01 -6.13 2.26
C LEU A 49 15.09 -5.09 3.39
N VAL A 50 16.28 -4.57 3.68
CA VAL A 50 16.52 -3.65 4.80
C VAL A 50 15.73 -2.36 4.67
N GLN A 51 15.74 -1.74 3.48
CA GLN A 51 15.04 -0.47 3.26
C GLN A 51 13.52 -0.59 3.54
N PRO A 52 12.77 -1.51 2.90
CA PRO A 52 11.35 -1.65 3.18
C PRO A 52 11.08 -2.16 4.61
N THR A 53 11.98 -2.91 5.24
CA THR A 53 11.84 -3.27 6.67
C THR A 53 11.86 -2.03 7.56
N VAL A 54 12.78 -1.09 7.33
CA VAL A 54 12.83 0.17 8.08
C VAL A 54 11.57 1.00 7.84
N LEU A 55 11.18 1.18 6.57
CA LEU A 55 9.97 1.93 6.21
C LEU A 55 8.72 1.32 6.83
N LEU A 56 8.57 -0.01 6.77
CA LEU A 56 7.44 -0.72 7.38
C LEU A 56 7.42 -0.52 8.89
N SER A 57 8.58 -0.64 9.55
CA SER A 57 8.67 -0.46 11.00
C SER A 57 8.23 0.94 11.43
N VAL A 58 8.66 1.96 10.69
CA VAL A 58 8.23 3.36 10.90
C VAL A 58 6.74 3.53 10.61
N ALA A 59 6.22 2.95 9.52
CA ALA A 59 4.82 3.04 9.14
C ALA A 59 3.90 2.39 10.19
N VAL A 60 4.22 1.17 10.63
CA VAL A 60 3.48 0.45 11.67
C VAL A 60 3.48 1.23 12.98
N LEU A 61 4.65 1.72 13.41
CA LEU A 61 4.78 2.55 14.61
C LEU A 61 3.91 3.80 14.51
N THR A 62 3.98 4.51 13.39
CA THR A 62 3.21 5.73 13.12
C THR A 62 1.72 5.48 13.24
N GLY A 63 1.20 4.47 12.56
CA GLY A 63 -0.23 4.14 12.64
C GLY A 63 -0.66 3.71 14.04
N VAL A 64 0.12 2.88 14.74
CA VAL A 64 -0.18 2.45 16.13
C VAL A 64 -0.25 3.63 17.10
N LEU A 65 0.58 4.65 16.90
CA LEU A 65 0.62 5.84 17.76
C LEU A 65 -0.48 6.86 17.44
N LEU A 66 -0.83 7.01 16.16
CA LEU A 66 -1.62 8.14 15.67
C LEU A 66 -3.02 7.78 15.20
N ALA A 67 -3.25 6.61 14.58
CA ALA A 67 -4.49 6.28 13.86
C ALA A 67 -5.75 6.45 14.72
N HIS A 68 -5.74 5.90 15.95
CA HIS A 68 -6.89 5.99 16.86
C HIS A 68 -7.28 7.43 17.21
N ARG A 69 -6.32 8.36 17.29
CA ARG A 69 -6.59 9.79 17.57
C ARG A 69 -7.32 10.47 16.41
N LEU A 70 -7.19 9.90 15.21
CA LEU A 70 -7.75 10.44 13.97
C LEU A 70 -9.05 9.72 13.57
N GLY A 71 -9.48 8.72 14.34
CA GLY A 71 -10.64 7.88 14.01
C GLY A 71 -10.37 6.85 12.90
N LEU A 72 -9.10 6.63 12.54
CA LEU A 72 -8.67 5.57 11.63
C LEU A 72 -8.49 4.27 12.41
N MET A 73 -8.66 3.13 11.73
CA MET A 73 -8.66 1.82 12.36
C MET A 73 -8.12 0.71 11.44
N ALA A 74 -7.61 -0.35 12.07
CA ALA A 74 -7.33 -1.65 11.44
C ALA A 74 -8.21 -2.73 12.09
N PRO A 75 -9.50 -2.84 11.74
CA PRO A 75 -10.49 -3.55 12.56
C PRO A 75 -10.15 -5.00 12.89
N VAL A 76 -9.55 -5.74 11.96
CA VAL A 76 -9.23 -7.16 12.18
C VAL A 76 -7.98 -7.27 13.05
N ALA A 77 -6.92 -6.51 12.74
CA ALA A 77 -5.70 -6.48 13.53
C ALA A 77 -5.95 -5.99 14.97
N GLU A 78 -6.80 -4.97 15.14
CA GLU A 78 -7.23 -4.46 16.45
C GLU A 78 -8.11 -5.46 17.20
N ALA A 79 -8.99 -6.19 16.51
CA ALA A 79 -9.77 -7.26 17.12
C ALA A 79 -8.85 -8.37 17.65
N LEU A 80 -7.91 -8.85 16.83
CA LEU A 80 -6.92 -9.85 17.22
C LEU A 80 -6.06 -9.39 18.39
N ALA A 81 -5.52 -8.17 18.34
CA ALA A 81 -4.70 -7.60 19.40
C ALA A 81 -5.45 -7.51 20.75
N ALA A 82 -6.76 -7.26 20.69
CA ALA A 82 -7.65 -7.18 21.84
C ALA A 82 -8.24 -8.55 22.27
N GLY A 83 -7.93 -9.65 21.58
CA GLY A 83 -8.53 -10.97 21.85
C GLY A 83 -10.03 -11.06 21.51
N ARG A 84 -10.50 -10.21 20.59
CA ARG A 84 -11.88 -10.21 20.07
C ARG A 84 -11.98 -11.06 18.80
N SER A 85 -13.21 -11.39 18.39
CA SER A 85 -13.45 -12.17 17.18
C SER A 85 -13.02 -11.42 15.91
N TRP A 86 -11.97 -11.91 15.25
CA TRP A 86 -11.50 -11.37 13.97
C TRP A 86 -12.53 -11.55 12.85
N ARG A 87 -13.33 -12.63 12.88
CA ARG A 87 -14.37 -12.89 11.88
C ARG A 87 -15.44 -11.80 11.89
N LYS A 88 -15.92 -11.41 13.08
CA LYS A 88 -16.90 -10.33 13.22
C LYS A 88 -16.35 -8.98 12.75
N ALA A 89 -15.05 -8.73 12.96
CA ALA A 89 -14.40 -7.52 12.48
C ALA A 89 -14.13 -7.52 10.96
N MET A 90 -13.98 -8.70 10.35
CA MET A 90 -13.72 -8.87 8.91
C MET A 90 -14.97 -8.65 8.06
N ILE A 91 -16.14 -9.15 8.50
CA ILE A 91 -17.37 -9.13 7.69
C ILE A 91 -17.70 -7.74 7.10
N PRO A 92 -17.67 -6.63 7.88
CA PRO A 92 -17.96 -5.30 7.34
C PRO A 92 -16.95 -4.80 6.29
N GLN A 93 -15.76 -5.39 6.23
CA GLN A 93 -14.67 -5.01 5.31
C GLN A 93 -14.79 -5.70 3.95
N LEU A 94 -15.42 -6.89 3.91
CA LEU A 94 -15.46 -7.75 2.72
C LEU A 94 -16.15 -7.07 1.54
N LEU A 95 -17.40 -6.66 1.71
CA LEU A 95 -18.18 -6.07 0.63
C LEU A 95 -17.54 -4.80 0.05
N PRO A 96 -17.21 -3.75 0.86
CA PRO A 96 -16.60 -2.54 0.30
C PRO A 96 -15.22 -2.80 -0.29
N GLY A 97 -14.43 -3.69 0.32
CA GLY A 97 -13.11 -4.09 -0.21
C GLY A 97 -13.24 -4.77 -1.57
N VAL A 98 -14.04 -5.82 -1.68
CA VAL A 98 -14.22 -6.56 -2.94
C VAL A 98 -14.81 -5.67 -4.03
N VAL A 99 -15.86 -4.89 -3.73
CA VAL A 99 -16.47 -3.98 -4.73
C VAL A 99 -15.47 -2.92 -5.18
N GLY A 100 -14.76 -2.27 -4.26
CA GLY A 100 -13.74 -1.28 -4.60
C GLY A 100 -12.59 -1.87 -5.42
N GLY A 101 -12.20 -3.10 -5.10
CA GLY A 101 -11.18 -3.85 -5.83
C GLY A 101 -11.62 -4.28 -7.23
N LEU A 102 -12.85 -4.77 -7.40
CA LEU A 102 -13.40 -5.15 -8.71
C LEU A 102 -13.50 -3.92 -9.63
N ILE A 103 -14.05 -2.81 -9.13
CA ILE A 103 -14.16 -1.56 -9.88
C ILE A 103 -12.77 -1.06 -10.28
N SER A 104 -11.84 -1.01 -9.33
CA SER A 104 -10.48 -0.55 -9.60
C SER A 104 -9.75 -1.47 -10.58
N GLY A 105 -9.87 -2.79 -10.43
CA GLY A 105 -9.25 -3.77 -11.31
C GLY A 105 -9.78 -3.69 -12.74
N ALA A 106 -11.09 -3.55 -12.91
CA ALA A 106 -11.71 -3.34 -14.22
C ALA A 106 -11.23 -2.03 -14.87
N LEU A 107 -11.20 -0.94 -14.10
CA LEU A 107 -10.74 0.36 -14.60
C LEU A 107 -9.24 0.36 -14.94
N MET A 108 -8.40 -0.26 -14.12
CA MET A 108 -6.97 -0.41 -14.41
C MET A 108 -6.73 -1.27 -15.65
N THR A 109 -7.54 -2.31 -15.86
CA THR A 109 -7.51 -3.13 -17.09
C THR A 109 -7.87 -2.28 -18.30
N ALA A 110 -8.96 -1.51 -18.23
CA ALA A 110 -9.38 -0.62 -19.31
C ALA A 110 -8.32 0.43 -19.64
N ILE A 111 -7.75 1.10 -18.63
CA ILE A 111 -6.66 2.07 -18.81
C ILE A 111 -5.46 1.41 -19.49
N THR A 112 -5.08 0.20 -19.07
CA THR A 112 -4.00 -0.57 -19.70
C THR A 112 -4.29 -0.81 -21.17
N LEU A 113 -5.46 -1.37 -21.50
CA LEU A 113 -5.85 -1.69 -22.88
C LEU A 113 -5.88 -0.46 -23.78
N LEU A 114 -6.43 0.66 -23.31
CA LEU A 114 -6.48 1.92 -24.06
C LEU A 114 -5.09 2.56 -24.23
N SER A 115 -4.20 2.37 -23.25
CA SER A 115 -2.85 2.95 -23.30
C SER A 115 -1.85 2.11 -24.10
N ARG A 116 -2.12 0.81 -24.33
CA ARG A 116 -1.19 -0.12 -25.00
C ARG A 116 -0.49 0.44 -26.24
N PRO A 117 -1.16 1.11 -27.20
CA PRO A 117 -0.50 1.65 -28.40
C PRO A 117 0.50 2.78 -28.12
N LEU A 118 0.40 3.43 -26.96
CA LEU A 118 1.23 4.57 -26.54
C LEU A 118 2.40 4.13 -25.65
N LEU A 119 2.36 2.91 -25.12
CA LEU A 119 3.38 2.40 -24.21
C LEU A 119 4.59 1.86 -24.98
N PRO A 120 5.81 1.96 -24.42
CA PRO A 120 6.98 1.34 -25.00
C PRO A 120 6.79 -0.18 -25.17
N SER A 121 7.29 -0.76 -26.26
CA SER A 121 7.23 -2.21 -26.49
C SER A 121 7.85 -3.02 -25.34
N ALA A 122 8.90 -2.48 -24.71
CA ALA A 122 9.54 -3.05 -23.52
C ALA A 122 8.57 -3.24 -22.34
N TYR A 123 7.53 -2.40 -22.21
CA TYR A 123 6.51 -2.57 -21.17
C TYR A 123 5.68 -3.84 -21.39
N GLY A 124 5.30 -4.13 -22.63
CA GLY A 124 4.54 -5.33 -22.97
C GLY A 124 5.36 -6.62 -22.95
N ALA A 125 6.69 -6.51 -23.06
CA ALA A 125 7.62 -7.64 -22.99
C ALA A 125 8.15 -7.91 -21.57
N ALA A 126 7.83 -7.05 -20.59
CA ALA A 126 8.28 -7.21 -19.22
C ALA A 126 7.56 -8.40 -18.55
N GLU A 127 8.33 -9.26 -17.89
CA GLU A 127 7.76 -10.36 -17.12
C GLU A 127 6.90 -9.84 -15.97
N PRO A 128 5.69 -10.40 -15.76
CA PRO A 128 4.83 -9.96 -14.68
C PRO A 128 5.45 -10.33 -13.34
N THR A 129 5.31 -9.43 -12.35
CA THR A 129 5.71 -9.72 -10.97
C THR A 129 5.02 -11.01 -10.49
N PRO A 130 5.75 -11.95 -9.87
CA PRO A 130 5.17 -13.18 -9.34
C PRO A 130 3.97 -12.91 -8.42
N LEU A 131 2.94 -13.77 -8.52
CA LEU A 131 1.70 -13.61 -7.75
C LEU A 131 1.98 -13.50 -6.24
N LEU A 132 2.88 -14.32 -5.70
CA LEU A 132 3.24 -14.26 -4.28
C LEU A 132 3.67 -12.85 -3.84
N ALA A 133 4.53 -12.18 -4.60
CA ALA A 133 4.97 -10.83 -4.30
C ALA A 133 3.86 -9.78 -4.53
N ARG A 134 3.03 -9.94 -5.56
CA ARG A 134 1.85 -9.08 -5.78
C ARG A 134 0.91 -9.14 -4.59
N PHE A 135 0.52 -10.34 -4.16
CA PHE A 135 -0.44 -10.49 -3.06
C PHE A 135 0.15 -10.09 -1.70
N LEU A 136 1.39 -10.48 -1.38
CA LEU A 136 1.98 -10.18 -0.07
C LEU A 136 2.57 -8.77 0.02
N TYR A 137 3.42 -8.37 -0.92
CA TYR A 137 4.00 -7.03 -0.91
C TYR A 137 2.98 -5.99 -1.37
N GLY A 138 2.47 -6.12 -2.60
CA GLY A 138 1.48 -5.19 -3.15
C GLY A 138 0.20 -5.14 -2.31
N GLY A 139 -0.44 -6.29 -2.12
CA GLY A 139 -1.76 -6.35 -1.47
C GLY A 139 -1.78 -6.03 0.03
N ILE A 140 -0.71 -6.32 0.77
CA ILE A 140 -0.67 -6.15 2.25
C ILE A 140 0.35 -5.08 2.65
N THR A 141 1.60 -5.22 2.22
CA THR A 141 2.71 -4.38 2.72
C THR A 141 2.54 -2.93 2.28
N GLU A 142 2.18 -2.70 1.03
CA GLU A 142 1.95 -1.35 0.52
C GLU A 142 0.78 -0.66 1.22
N GLU A 143 -0.30 -1.37 1.53
CA GLU A 143 -1.40 -0.79 2.30
C GLU A 143 -0.97 -0.40 3.72
N ILE A 144 -0.12 -1.19 4.37
CA ILE A 144 0.44 -0.81 5.67
C ILE A 144 1.36 0.41 5.55
N LEU A 145 2.22 0.46 4.54
CA LEU A 145 3.12 1.59 4.31
C LEU A 145 2.33 2.89 4.03
N ILE A 146 1.37 2.81 3.11
CA ILE A 146 0.71 3.98 2.53
C ILE A 146 -0.49 4.39 3.37
N ARG A 147 -1.36 3.46 3.77
CA ARG A 147 -2.62 3.81 4.44
C ARG A 147 -2.36 3.93 5.93
N TRP A 148 -1.88 2.84 6.53
CA TRP A 148 -1.63 2.81 7.97
C TRP A 148 -0.50 3.77 8.40
N GLY A 149 0.60 3.85 7.65
CA GLY A 149 1.72 4.74 7.91
C GLY A 149 1.53 6.16 7.37
N LEU A 150 1.74 6.33 6.07
CA LEU A 150 1.87 7.64 5.41
C LEU A 150 0.58 8.47 5.48
N MET A 151 -0.57 7.93 5.08
CA MET A 151 -1.83 8.64 5.09
C MET A 151 -2.23 9.05 6.51
N THR A 152 -2.03 8.17 7.50
CA THR A 152 -2.22 8.51 8.92
C THR A 152 -1.32 9.68 9.33
N LEU A 153 -0.03 9.67 8.95
CA LEU A 153 0.89 10.78 9.23
C LEU A 153 0.42 12.09 8.60
N LEU A 154 0.05 12.06 7.32
CA LEU A 154 -0.42 13.24 6.58
C LEU A 154 -1.71 13.81 7.19
N LEU A 155 -2.67 12.95 7.54
CA LEU A 155 -3.89 13.37 8.23
C LEU A 155 -3.56 13.95 9.60
N TRP A 156 -2.63 13.35 10.33
CA TRP A 156 -2.18 13.86 11.61
C TRP A 156 -1.53 15.25 11.47
N LEU A 157 -0.69 15.48 10.46
CA LEU A 157 -0.08 16.79 10.19
C LEU A 157 -1.15 17.84 9.89
N GLY A 158 -2.11 17.52 9.02
CA GLY A 158 -3.23 18.40 8.71
C GLY A 158 -4.10 18.73 9.92
N TRP A 159 -4.40 17.73 10.76
CA TRP A 159 -5.12 17.94 12.02
C TRP A 159 -4.29 18.72 13.05
N ARG A 160 -2.99 18.42 13.17
CA ARG A 160 -2.08 19.02 14.15
C ARG A 160 -1.86 20.51 13.92
N PHE A 161 -1.56 20.86 12.67
CA PHE A 161 -1.10 22.20 12.30
C PHE A 161 -2.23 23.00 11.64
N GLY A 162 -3.00 22.36 10.76
CA GLY A 162 -4.09 23.01 10.04
C GLY A 162 -5.40 23.16 10.82
N GLN A 163 -5.66 22.29 11.81
CA GLN A 163 -6.81 22.39 12.72
C GLN A 163 -6.40 22.64 14.17
N GLN A 164 -5.10 22.79 14.44
CA GLN A 164 -4.56 23.01 15.79
C GLN A 164 -5.03 21.95 16.81
N ARG A 165 -5.25 20.71 16.35
CA ARG A 165 -5.80 19.58 17.14
C ARG A 165 -7.21 19.80 17.71
N GLN A 166 -7.99 20.74 17.16
CA GLN A 166 -9.35 20.97 17.63
C GLN A 166 -10.31 19.92 17.05
N GLY A 167 -11.08 19.28 17.92
CA GLY A 167 -12.10 18.30 17.53
C GLY A 167 -11.56 17.09 16.74
N LYS A 168 -12.46 16.42 16.01
CA LYS A 168 -12.09 15.34 15.08
C LYS A 168 -11.54 15.93 13.77
N PRO A 169 -10.66 15.22 13.06
CA PRO A 169 -10.15 15.70 11.78
C PRO A 169 -11.27 16.05 10.79
N GLN A 170 -11.31 17.31 10.35
CA GLN A 170 -12.22 17.78 9.31
C GLN A 170 -12.01 17.04 7.97
N PRO A 171 -13.09 16.78 7.19
CA PRO A 171 -13.02 16.06 5.92
C PRO A 171 -12.00 16.61 4.93
N ARG A 172 -11.80 17.94 4.85
CA ARG A 172 -10.81 18.54 3.95
C ARG A 172 -9.39 18.00 4.14
N TRP A 173 -8.99 17.75 5.40
CA TRP A 173 -7.65 17.24 5.71
C TRP A 173 -7.54 15.74 5.42
N VAL A 174 -8.65 15.00 5.50
CA VAL A 174 -8.72 13.62 5.03
C VAL A 174 -8.53 13.56 3.52
N VAL A 175 -9.24 14.39 2.77
CA VAL A 175 -9.12 14.46 1.30
C VAL A 175 -7.70 14.82 0.88
N VAL A 176 -7.07 15.81 1.55
CA VAL A 176 -5.67 16.16 1.30
C VAL A 176 -4.74 14.98 1.60
N ALA A 177 -4.93 14.26 2.72
CA ALA A 177 -4.12 13.10 3.05
C ALA A 177 -4.26 11.97 2.02
N ILE A 178 -5.49 11.70 1.54
CA ILE A 178 -5.75 10.73 0.47
C ILE A 178 -5.05 11.16 -0.82
N ALA A 179 -5.25 12.40 -1.26
CA ALA A 179 -4.68 12.90 -2.50
C ALA A 179 -3.14 12.84 -2.48
N VAL A 180 -2.51 13.35 -1.42
CA VAL A 180 -1.05 13.38 -1.30
C VAL A 180 -0.46 11.98 -1.17
N SER A 181 -1.05 11.10 -0.34
CA SER A 181 -0.57 9.71 -0.25
C SER A 181 -0.76 8.93 -1.54
N SER A 182 -1.81 9.22 -2.33
CA SER A 182 -2.04 8.58 -3.63
C SER A 182 -1.02 8.98 -4.67
N LEU A 183 -0.66 10.26 -4.73
CA LEU A 183 0.40 10.75 -5.60
C LEU A 183 1.77 10.17 -5.21
N LEU A 184 2.07 10.14 -3.90
CA LEU A 184 3.32 9.56 -3.40
C LEU A 184 3.40 8.05 -3.67
N PHE A 185 2.28 7.33 -3.57
CA PHE A 185 2.20 5.93 -3.96
C PHE A 185 2.53 5.73 -5.45
N ALA A 186 1.94 6.55 -6.32
CA ALA A 186 2.18 6.49 -7.75
C ALA A 186 3.64 6.82 -8.11
N VAL A 187 4.22 7.84 -7.49
CA VAL A 187 5.65 8.16 -7.63
C VAL A 187 6.54 7.03 -7.10
N GLY A 188 6.14 6.39 -6.00
CA GLY A 188 6.84 5.24 -5.41
C GLY A 188 6.95 4.03 -6.34
N HIS A 189 6.14 3.96 -7.41
CA HIS A 189 6.21 2.91 -8.43
C HIS A 189 7.23 3.20 -9.54
N LEU A 190 7.69 4.45 -9.69
CA LEU A 190 8.65 4.81 -10.75
C LEU A 190 10.01 4.10 -10.61
N PRO A 191 10.60 3.95 -9.40
CA PRO A 191 11.84 3.18 -9.23
C PRO A 191 11.73 1.73 -9.72
N ALA A 192 10.56 1.09 -9.60
CA ALA A 192 10.36 -0.27 -10.09
C ALA A 192 10.41 -0.32 -11.64
N ALA A 193 9.80 0.65 -12.32
CA ALA A 193 9.90 0.75 -13.78
C ALA A 193 11.35 0.98 -14.25
N ILE A 194 12.11 1.82 -13.53
CA ILE A 194 13.54 2.03 -13.79
C ILE A 194 14.35 0.74 -13.58
N ALA A 195 14.08 0.01 -12.50
CA ALA A 195 14.77 -1.25 -12.19
C ALA A 195 14.50 -2.34 -13.23
N LEU A 196 13.33 -2.31 -13.87
CA LEU A 196 12.97 -3.17 -15.01
C LEU A 196 13.59 -2.71 -16.34
N GLY A 197 14.37 -1.62 -16.35
CA GLY A 197 14.98 -1.08 -17.55
C GLY A 197 13.98 -0.44 -18.52
N LEU A 198 12.78 -0.06 -18.04
CA LEU A 198 11.77 0.54 -18.89
C LEU A 198 12.13 2.01 -19.22
N PRO A 199 12.05 2.43 -20.49
CA PRO A 199 12.26 3.82 -20.85
C PRO A 199 11.11 4.67 -20.31
N LEU A 200 11.42 5.65 -19.46
CA LEU A 200 10.44 6.58 -18.87
C LEU A 200 9.94 7.61 -19.89
N THR A 201 9.26 7.16 -20.94
CA THR A 201 8.59 8.05 -21.90
C THR A 201 7.47 8.83 -21.19
N PRO A 202 7.09 10.02 -21.70
CA PRO A 202 5.97 10.78 -21.13
C PRO A 202 4.67 9.96 -21.06
N ALA A 203 4.43 9.09 -22.04
CA ALA A 203 3.27 8.19 -22.07
C ALA A 203 3.33 7.14 -20.95
N LEU A 204 4.47 6.47 -20.75
CA LEU A 204 4.63 5.51 -19.66
C LEU A 204 4.52 6.19 -18.29
N LEU A 205 5.13 7.36 -18.13
CA LEU A 205 5.06 8.15 -16.91
C LEU A 205 3.60 8.53 -16.59
N GLY A 206 2.88 9.09 -17.57
CA GLY A 206 1.48 9.45 -17.41
C GLY A 206 0.61 8.23 -17.07
N PHE A 207 0.81 7.11 -17.75
CA PHE A 207 0.12 5.85 -17.48
C PHE A 207 0.35 5.37 -16.03
N LEU A 208 1.61 5.27 -15.58
CA LEU A 208 1.94 4.82 -14.23
C LEU A 208 1.37 5.77 -13.17
N LEU A 209 1.48 7.09 -13.39
CA LEU A 209 0.97 8.08 -12.44
C LEU A 209 -0.56 8.03 -12.32
N ILE A 210 -1.28 7.96 -13.44
CA ILE A 210 -2.75 7.91 -13.46
C ILE A 210 -3.25 6.62 -12.82
N GLN A 211 -2.74 5.46 -13.28
CA GLN A 211 -3.24 4.17 -12.86
C GLN A 211 -3.03 3.94 -11.36
N ASN A 212 -1.82 4.22 -10.86
CA ASN A 212 -1.50 4.05 -9.44
C ASN A 212 -2.21 5.08 -8.56
N SER A 213 -2.31 6.34 -8.98
CA SER A 213 -3.03 7.36 -8.19
C SER A 213 -4.52 7.04 -8.08
N LEU A 214 -5.12 6.51 -9.15
CA LEU A 214 -6.54 6.17 -9.18
C LEU A 214 -6.86 5.08 -8.17
N PHE A 215 -6.18 3.94 -8.26
CA PHE A 215 -6.36 2.88 -7.28
C PHE A 215 -6.06 3.39 -5.87
N ALA A 216 -5.00 4.18 -5.73
CA ALA A 216 -4.59 4.63 -4.42
C ALA A 216 -5.60 5.55 -3.74
N GLY A 217 -6.32 6.35 -4.53
CA GLY A 217 -7.44 7.17 -4.06
C GLY A 217 -8.60 6.32 -3.55
N VAL A 218 -8.96 5.26 -4.28
CA VAL A 218 -10.00 4.31 -3.85
C VAL A 218 -9.61 3.62 -2.54
N ALA A 219 -8.39 3.07 -2.47
CA ALA A 219 -7.89 2.43 -1.25
C ALA A 219 -7.81 3.42 -0.07
N GLY A 220 -7.41 4.68 -0.31
CA GLY A 220 -7.42 5.73 0.71
C GLY A 220 -8.82 6.06 1.24
N TYR A 221 -9.82 6.13 0.36
CA TYR A 221 -11.23 6.29 0.74
C TYR A 221 -11.73 5.09 1.56
N LEU A 222 -11.44 3.87 1.12
CA LEU A 222 -11.82 2.65 1.84
C LEU A 222 -11.17 2.59 3.23
N PHE A 223 -9.90 2.95 3.33
CA PHE A 223 -9.20 3.03 4.62
C PHE A 223 -9.85 4.04 5.55
N TRP A 224 -10.19 5.23 5.05
CA TRP A 224 -10.87 6.25 5.85
C TRP A 224 -12.26 5.80 6.32
N ARG A 225 -13.04 5.17 5.44
CA ARG A 225 -14.46 4.89 5.72
C ARG A 225 -14.71 3.57 6.43
N TYR A 226 -13.90 2.55 6.17
CA TYR A 226 -14.12 1.17 6.63
C TYR A 226 -12.95 0.62 7.44
N GLY A 227 -11.71 0.91 7.06
CA GLY A 227 -10.50 0.49 7.78
C GLY A 227 -9.45 -0.15 6.88
N LEU A 228 -8.29 -0.47 7.47
CA LEU A 228 -7.11 -0.95 6.74
C LEU A 228 -7.40 -2.22 5.94
N GLU A 229 -8.14 -3.15 6.52
CA GLU A 229 -8.41 -4.44 5.90
C GLU A 229 -9.35 -4.32 4.70
N ALA A 230 -10.26 -3.34 4.62
CA ALA A 230 -11.00 -3.08 3.38
C ALA A 230 -10.08 -2.63 2.23
N ALA A 231 -9.08 -1.80 2.53
CA ALA A 231 -8.09 -1.37 1.53
C ALA A 231 -7.21 -2.56 1.08
N ILE A 232 -6.76 -3.40 2.02
CA ILE A 232 -6.03 -4.65 1.73
C ILE A 232 -6.87 -5.57 0.84
N ILE A 233 -8.14 -5.81 1.18
CA ILE A 233 -9.03 -6.66 0.37
C ILE A 233 -9.17 -6.08 -1.04
N ALA A 234 -9.39 -4.76 -1.17
CA ALA A 234 -9.48 -4.13 -2.47
C ALA A 234 -8.22 -4.32 -3.31
N HIS A 235 -7.03 -4.16 -2.72
CA HIS A 235 -5.77 -4.34 -3.42
C HIS A 235 -5.55 -5.80 -3.85
N LEU A 236 -5.81 -6.75 -2.95
CA LEU A 236 -5.74 -8.18 -3.28
C LEU A 236 -6.71 -8.54 -4.42
N THR A 237 -7.92 -7.97 -4.40
CA THR A 237 -8.89 -8.15 -5.49
C THR A 237 -8.41 -7.53 -6.79
N VAL A 238 -7.79 -6.35 -6.79
CA VAL A 238 -7.16 -5.76 -7.99
C VAL A 238 -6.13 -6.72 -8.57
N HIS A 239 -5.23 -7.26 -7.75
CA HIS A 239 -4.23 -8.20 -8.22
C HIS A 239 -4.84 -9.50 -8.77
N ALA A 240 -5.91 -10.00 -8.15
CA ALA A 240 -6.65 -11.16 -8.65
C ALA A 240 -7.30 -10.88 -10.02
N VAL A 241 -7.99 -9.75 -10.18
CA VAL A 241 -8.58 -9.32 -11.46
C VAL A 241 -7.50 -9.22 -12.54
N LEU A 242 -6.40 -8.53 -12.25
CA LEU A 242 -5.29 -8.36 -13.20
C LEU A 242 -4.53 -9.67 -13.48
N ALA A 243 -4.61 -10.68 -12.62
CA ALA A 243 -4.02 -12.00 -12.88
C ALA A 243 -4.93 -12.91 -13.71
N LEU A 244 -6.25 -12.65 -13.70
CA LEU A 244 -7.24 -13.43 -14.45
C LEU A 244 -7.51 -12.86 -15.84
N ILE A 245 -7.39 -11.54 -16.01
CA ILE A 245 -7.70 -10.84 -17.26
C ILE A 245 -6.44 -10.37 -17.99
N GLY A 246 -5.34 -10.19 -17.27
CA GLY A 246 -4.08 -9.62 -17.75
C GLY A 246 -3.17 -10.61 -18.43
#